data_AF-A0A436AFP2-F1
#
_entry.id   AF-A0A436AFP2-F1
#
_cell.length_a   1.000
_cell.length_b   1.000
_cell.length_c   1.000
_cell.angle_alpha   90.00
_cell.angle_beta   90.00
_cell.angle_gamma   90.00
#
_symmetry.space_group_name_H-M   'P 1'
#
loop_
_entity.id
_entity.type
_entity.pdbx_description
1 polymer ?
#
loop_
_entity_poly.entity_id
_entity_poly.type
_entity_poly.pdbx_seq_one_letter_code
_entity_poly.pdbx_strand_id
1 'polypeptide(L)' 'MKLAQASSAASKIETALAWPESQVEPAMSHARSYELFINGKWRAGGSRATLPVINPATEKVFASVA' A
#
# COMPACT_ATOMS: atom_id res chain seq x y z
N MET A 1 9.30 26.10 41.24
CA MET A 1 8.44 27.01 40.44
C MET A 1 9.04 27.16 39.05
N LYS A 2 8.20 27.13 38.00
CA LYS A 2 8.57 27.12 36.57
C LYS A 2 8.45 28.53 35.96
N LEU A 3 9.00 28.67 34.74
CA LEU A 3 8.88 29.72 33.71
C LEU A 3 10.08 30.70 33.71
N ALA A 4 10.68 31.11 32.59
CA ALA A 4 10.13 31.28 31.24
C ALA A 4 11.19 31.11 30.13
N GLN A 5 10.69 31.01 28.89
CA GLN A 5 11.39 30.85 27.62
C GLN A 5 11.56 32.21 26.91
N ALA A 6 12.67 32.38 26.19
CA ALA A 6 12.85 33.35 25.08
C ALA A 6 13.84 32.69 24.09
N SER A 7 13.49 32.31 22.86
CA SER A 7 13.21 33.14 21.66
C SER A 7 14.35 34.14 21.41
N SER A 8 15.01 34.28 20.26
CA SER A 8 14.79 33.86 18.88
C SER A 8 16.08 34.23 18.12
N ALA A 9 16.48 33.46 17.12
CA ALA A 9 16.90 33.95 15.80
C ALA A 9 17.77 32.91 15.06
N ALA A 10 17.55 32.85 13.75
CA ALA A 10 18.40 32.24 12.73
C ALA A 10 18.43 30.70 12.66
N SER A 11 17.47 30.13 11.94
CA SER A 11 17.86 29.46 10.70
C SER A 11 16.69 29.23 9.75
N LYS A 12 16.80 29.95 8.64
CA LYS A 12 16.66 29.43 7.28
C LYS A 12 15.26 28.98 6.86
N ILE A 13 14.64 29.94 6.16
CA ILE A 13 13.91 29.70 4.91
C ILE A 13 14.76 28.75 4.06
N GLU A 14 14.46 27.45 4.07
CA GLU A 14 14.92 26.45 3.11
C GLU A 14 14.34 25.11 3.56
N THR A 15 13.19 24.74 2.99
CA THR A 15 12.73 23.37 2.66
C THR A 15 11.21 23.44 2.45
N ALA A 16 10.79 24.09 1.37
CA ALA A 16 9.43 24.01 0.85
C ALA A 16 9.41 23.17 -0.45
N LEU A 17 10.26 22.15 -0.53
CA LEU A 17 10.34 21.20 -1.65
C LEU A 17 10.39 19.72 -1.21
N ALA A 18 10.31 19.44 0.09
CA ALA A 18 10.06 18.08 0.54
C ALA A 18 8.54 17.88 0.52
N TRP A 19 8.01 17.49 -0.65
CA TRP A 19 6.79 16.70 -0.64
C TRP A 19 7.01 15.57 0.38
N PRO A 20 6.17 15.42 1.42
CA PRO A 20 6.22 14.22 2.22
C PRO A 20 5.75 13.09 1.32
N GLU A 21 6.66 12.51 0.56
CA GLU A 21 6.53 11.20 -0.06
C GLU A 21 6.58 10.15 1.08
N SER A 22 5.72 10.34 2.08
CA SER A 22 5.56 9.47 3.24
C SER A 22 4.18 8.86 3.08
N GLN A 23 4.20 7.57 2.74
CA GLN A 23 3.08 6.69 2.41
C GLN A 23 2.82 6.46 0.91
N VAL A 24 3.84 6.03 0.15
CA VAL A 24 3.57 5.16 -1.02
C VAL A 24 3.46 3.73 -0.53
N GLU A 25 2.27 3.31 -0.13
CA GLU A 25 1.81 1.92 -0.25
C GLU A 25 0.28 1.98 -0.49
N PRO A 26 -0.27 1.24 -1.48
CA PRO A 26 0.01 -0.18 -1.61
C PRO A 26 0.51 -0.58 -3.00
N ALA A 27 1.67 -1.23 -3.06
CA ALA A 27 1.85 -2.35 -3.97
C ALA A 27 0.59 -3.23 -3.88
N MET A 28 0.04 -3.67 -5.03
CA MET A 28 -1.12 -4.56 -5.22
C MET A 28 -1.86 -4.95 -3.93
N SER A 29 -3.17 -4.71 -3.85
CA SER A 29 -3.97 -4.98 -2.64
C SER A 29 -3.53 -6.25 -1.87
N HIS A 30 -3.43 -6.17 -0.54
CA HIS A 30 -3.05 -7.32 0.30
C HIS A 30 -4.01 -8.53 0.19
N ALA A 31 -5.10 -8.43 -0.59
CA ALA A 31 -5.89 -9.60 -0.95
C ALA A 31 -5.01 -10.60 -1.71
N ARG A 32 -4.81 -11.76 -1.10
CA ARG A 32 -4.02 -12.87 -1.65
C ARG A 32 -4.84 -13.85 -2.50
N SER A 33 -6.16 -13.64 -2.56
CA SER A 33 -7.09 -14.47 -3.31
C SER A 33 -8.19 -13.59 -3.89
N TYR A 34 -8.50 -13.77 -5.17
CA TYR A 34 -9.57 -13.06 -5.87
C TYR A 34 -10.55 -14.06 -6.46
N GLU A 35 -11.84 -13.77 -6.32
CA GLU A 35 -12.93 -14.60 -6.82
C GLU A 35 -13.51 -14.08 -8.14
N LEU A 36 -14.32 -14.88 -8.81
CA LEU A 36 -15.08 -14.46 -9.99
C LEU A 36 -16.30 -13.65 -9.57
N PHE A 37 -16.55 -12.51 -10.23
CA PHE A 37 -17.77 -11.74 -10.00
C PHE A 37 -18.88 -12.18 -10.97
N ILE A 38 -19.84 -12.96 -10.47
CA ILE A 38 -20.91 -13.56 -11.27
C ILE A 38 -22.26 -13.29 -10.62
N ASN A 39 -23.16 -12.63 -11.36
CA ASN A 39 -24.52 -12.27 -10.94
C ASN A 39 -24.54 -11.48 -9.62
N GLY A 40 -23.70 -10.45 -9.50
CA GLY A 40 -23.65 -9.58 -8.32
C GLY A 40 -22.99 -10.21 -7.09
N LYS A 41 -22.33 -11.37 -7.22
CA LYS A 41 -21.70 -12.09 -6.12
C LYS A 41 -20.31 -12.58 -6.52
N TRP A 42 -19.38 -12.51 -5.57
CA TRP A 42 -18.07 -13.17 -5.68
C TRP A 42 -18.22 -14.68 -5.47
N ARG A 43 -17.54 -15.47 -6.29
CA ARG A 43 -17.60 -16.94 -6.30
C ARG A 43 -16.24 -17.55 -6.65
N ALA A 44 -15.93 -18.68 -6.02
CA ALA A 44 -14.86 -19.55 -6.50
C ALA A 44 -15.15 -20.10 -7.92
N GLY A 45 -14.10 -20.48 -8.65
CA GLY A 45 -14.19 -21.17 -9.93
C GLY A 45 -14.92 -22.51 -9.79
N GLY A 46 -15.57 -22.97 -10.86
CA GLY A 46 -16.41 -24.18 -10.82
C GLY A 46 -15.67 -25.45 -10.35
N SER A 47 -14.38 -25.55 -10.68
CA SER A 47 -13.49 -26.64 -10.23
C SER A 47 -12.81 -26.39 -8.88
N ARG A 48 -12.98 -25.19 -8.30
CA ARG A 48 -12.21 -24.63 -7.16
C ARG A 48 -10.71 -24.55 -7.38
N ALA A 49 -10.21 -24.84 -8.59
CA ALA A 49 -8.83 -24.55 -8.93
C ALA A 49 -8.60 -23.03 -8.99
N THR A 50 -7.38 -22.60 -8.72
CA THR A 50 -6.99 -21.18 -8.83
C THR A 50 -5.69 -21.07 -9.62
N LEU A 51 -5.50 -19.95 -10.31
CA LEU A 51 -4.30 -19.61 -11.05
C LEU A 51 -3.37 -18.75 -10.18
N PRO A 52 -2.06 -19.05 -10.09
CA PRO A 52 -1.14 -18.24 -9.33
C PRO A 52 -0.85 -16.91 -10.06
N VAL A 53 -0.84 -15.81 -9.31
CA VAL A 53 -0.37 -14.51 -9.76
C VAL A 53 1.09 -14.36 -9.34
N ILE A 54 1.97 -14.14 -10.30
CA ILE A 54 3.42 -14.01 -10.07
C ILE A 54 3.80 -12.53 -10.03
N ASN A 55 4.54 -12.13 -9.00
CA ASN A 55 5.16 -10.82 -8.96
C ASN A 55 6.33 -10.78 -9.97
N PRO A 56 6.29 -9.93 -11.01
CA PRO A 56 7.32 -9.90 -12.04
C PRO A 56 8.68 -9.40 -11.52
N ALA A 57 8.74 -8.66 -10.42
CA ALA A 57 9.98 -8.15 -9.86
C ALA A 57 10.73 -9.18 -9.00
N THR A 58 10.06 -10.25 -8.57
CA THR A 58 10.63 -11.26 -7.64
C THR A 58 10.44 -12.70 -8.10
N GLU A 59 9.64 -12.92 -9.14
CA GLU A 59 9.23 -14.24 -9.66
C GLU A 59 8.55 -15.14 -8.62
N LYS A 60 8.06 -14.55 -7.52
CA LYS A 60 7.36 -15.27 -6.45
C LYS A 60 5.85 -15.14 -6.60
N VAL A 61 5.13 -16.16 -6.12
CA VAL A 61 3.67 -16.12 -5.99
C VAL A 61 3.28 -14.97 -5.06
N PHE A 62 2.41 -14.10 -5.56
CA PHE A 62 1.88 -12.96 -4.85
C PHE A 62 0.43 -13.20 -4.37
N ALA A 63 -0.39 -13.80 -5.24
CA ALA A 63 -1.81 -14.08 -4.99
C ALA A 63 -2.29 -15.27 -5.83
N SER A 64 -3.57 -15.61 -5.71
CA SER A 64 -4.27 -16.53 -6.61
C SER A 64 -5.59 -15.93 -7.10
N VAL A 65 -6.06 -16.37 -8.28
CA VAL A 65 -7.35 -15.96 -8.87
C VAL A 65 -8.16 -17.20 -9.21
N ALA A 66 -9.46 -17.16 -8.93
CA ALA A 66 -10.42 -18.24 -9.14
C ALA A 66 -10.91 -18.36 -10.60
#